data_AF-A0A521HW49-F1
#
_entry.id   AF-A0A521HW49-F1
#
_cell.length_a   1.000
_cell.length_b   1.000
_cell.length_c   1.000
_cell.angle_alpha   90.00
_cell.angle_beta   90.00
_cell.angle_gamma   90.00
#
_symmetry.space_group_name_H-M   'P 1'
#
loop_
_entity.id
_entity.type
_entity.pdbx_description
1 polymer ?
#
loop_
_entity_poly.entity_id
_entity_poly.type
_entity_poly.pdbx_seq_one_letter_code
_entity_poly.pdbx_strand_id
1 'polypeptide(L)' 'MDEELDDISSLVEKYEQMSMFGRKIYFDADEFAVLADHYNNLGDNELAEEIIEEGLKMHPA' A
#
# COMPACT_ATOMS: atom_id res chain seq x y z
N MET A 1 8.20 -21.42 2.06
CA MET A 1 7.53 -20.57 3.05
C MET A 1 8.02 -19.17 2.74
N ASP A 2 7.51 -18.60 1.65
CA ASP A 2 7.80 -17.26 1.12
C ASP A 2 6.67 -16.96 0.11
N GLU A 3 5.42 -17.20 0.51
CA GLU A 3 4.22 -16.89 -0.30
C GLU A 3 3.59 -15.54 0.09
N GLU A 4 4.16 -14.83 1.08
CA GLU A 4 3.48 -13.71 1.78
C GLU A 4 4.04 -12.32 1.47
N LEU A 5 4.93 -12.19 0.48
CA LEU A 5 5.19 -10.91 -0.18
C LEU A 5 4.56 -11.00 -1.56
N ASP A 6 3.24 -10.82 -1.60
CA ASP A 6 2.48 -10.64 -2.84
C ASP A 6 3.31 -9.78 -3.80
N ASP A 7 3.48 -10.25 -5.04
CA ASP A 7 4.19 -9.55 -6.10
C ASP A 7 3.80 -8.07 -6.07
N ILE A 8 4.76 -7.17 -5.83
CA ILE A 8 4.50 -5.72 -5.67
C ILE A 8 3.63 -5.17 -6.80
N SER A 9 3.71 -5.74 -8.00
CA SER A 9 2.83 -5.38 -9.12
C SER A 9 1.35 -5.64 -8.85
N SER A 10 1.02 -6.76 -8.21
CA SER A 10 -0.35 -7.10 -7.80
C SER A 10 -0.84 -6.20 -6.67
N LEU A 11 0.06 -5.83 -5.76
CA LEU A 11 -0.25 -4.93 -4.65
C LEU A 11 -0.54 -3.51 -5.14
N VAL A 12 0.27 -3.01 -6.06
CA VAL A 12 0.07 -1.73 -6.76
C VAL A 12 -1.24 -1.74 -7.54
N GLU A 13 -1.53 -2.81 -8.30
CA GLU A 13 -2.79 -2.89 -9.04
C GLU A 13 -4.01 -2.83 -8.11
N LYS A 14 -3.99 -3.56 -6.99
CA LYS A 14 -5.05 -3.50 -5.97
C LYS A 14 -5.19 -2.08 -5.42
N TYR A 15 -4.08 -1.40 -5.12
CA TYR A 15 -4.08 -0.05 -4.54
C TYR A 15 -4.66 0.98 -5.51
N GLU A 16 -4.24 0.93 -6.77
CA GLU A 16 -4.79 1.79 -7.83
C GLU A 16 -6.28 1.51 -8.07
N GLN A 17 -6.70 0.24 -8.06
CA GLN A 17 -8.12 -0.11 -8.18
C GLN A 17 -8.96 0.40 -7.00
N MET A 18 -8.42 0.37 -5.78
CA MET A 18 -9.07 0.97 -4.61
C MET A 18 -9.26 2.48 -4.80
N SER A 19 -8.19 3.19 -5.19
CA SER A 19 -8.19 4.64 -5.42
C SER A 19 -9.14 5.04 -6.55
N MET A 20 -9.11 4.33 -7.68
CA MET A 20 -9.91 4.67 -8.87
C MET A 20 -11.39 4.28 -8.77
N PHE A 21 -11.72 3.14 -8.15
CA PHE A 21 -13.08 2.60 -8.14
C PHE A 21 -13.80 2.75 -6.80
N GLY A 22 -13.14 3.32 -5.78
CA GLY A 22 -13.69 3.42 -4.43
C GLY A 22 -14.03 2.06 -3.81
N ARG A 23 -13.37 0.99 -4.28
CA ARG A 23 -13.54 -0.35 -3.72
C ARG A 23 -12.85 -0.40 -2.36
N LYS A 24 -13.55 -0.94 -1.36
CA LYS A 24 -12.95 -1.21 -0.04
C LYS A 24 -12.07 -2.47 -0.13
N ILE A 25 -10.82 -2.28 -0.52
CA ILE A 25 -9.76 -3.28 -0.39
C ILE A 25 -9.04 -2.93 0.92
N TYR A 26 -8.85 -3.92 1.78
CA TYR A 26 -8.12 -3.74 3.03
C TYR A 26 -6.71 -4.28 2.83
N PHE A 27 -5.74 -3.44 3.14
CA PHE A 27 -4.34 -3.82 3.25
C PHE A 27 -3.99 -3.97 4.72
N ASP A 28 -3.08 -4.88 5.04
CA ASP A 28 -2.45 -4.92 6.36
C ASP A 28 -1.26 -3.95 6.46
N ALA A 29 -0.70 -3.83 7.67
CA ALA A 29 0.40 -2.90 7.93
C ALA A 29 1.67 -3.21 7.12
N ASP A 30 1.94 -4.49 6.82
CA ASP A 30 3.13 -4.90 6.07
C ASP A 30 2.94 -4.58 4.58
N GLU A 31 1.75 -4.79 4.04
CA GLU A 31 1.36 -4.39 2.69
C GLU A 31 1.43 -2.87 2.50
N PHE A 32 0.99 -2.07 3.47
CA PHE A 32 1.17 -0.61 3.43
C PHE A 32 2.65 -0.20 3.43
N ALA A 33 3.48 -0.87 4.22
CA ALA A 33 4.92 -0.59 4.25
C ALA A 33 5.60 -0.91 2.91
N VAL A 34 5.20 -2.02 2.28
CA VAL A 34 5.70 -2.43 0.95
C VAL A 34 5.27 -1.45 -0.15
N LEU A 35 4.01 -0.98 -0.13
CA LEU A 35 3.52 0.03 -1.06
C LEU A 35 4.25 1.38 -0.90
N ALA A 36 4.42 1.84 0.34
CA ALA A 36 5.11 3.08 0.62
C ALA A 36 6.58 3.04 0.17
N ASP A 37 7.28 1.94 0.42
CA ASP A 37 8.66 1.76 -0.05
C ASP A 37 8.74 1.74 -1.58
N HIS A 38 7.76 1.11 -2.26
CA HIS A 38 7.69 1.11 -3.72
C HIS A 38 7.59 2.53 -4.30
N TYR A 39 6.62 3.34 -3.84
CA TYR A 39 6.43 4.70 -4.36
C TYR A 39 7.57 5.64 -3.96
N ASN A 40 8.15 5.49 -2.76
CA ASN A 40 9.37 6.20 -2.37
C ASN A 40 10.55 5.88 -3.30
N ASN A 41 10.76 4.61 -3.66
CA ASN A 41 11.81 4.21 -4.61
C ASN A 41 11.58 4.74 -6.04
N LEU A 42 10.34 5.05 -6.41
CA LEU A 42 9.99 5.75 -7.66
C LEU A 42 10.17 7.28 -7.58
N GLY A 43 10.46 7.81 -6.39
CA GLY A 43 10.59 9.24 -6.11
C GLY A 43 9.25 9.94 -5.81
N ASP A 44 8.16 9.18 -5.69
CA ASP A 44 6.84 9.70 -5.35
C ASP A 44 6.64 9.68 -3.82
N ASN A 45 7.40 10.56 -3.17
CA ASN A 45 7.49 10.61 -1.71
C ASN A 45 6.19 11.11 -1.07
N GLU A 46 5.44 11.96 -1.77
CA GLU A 46 4.16 12.49 -1.29
C GLU A 46 3.14 11.34 -1.19
N LEU A 47 3.00 10.54 -2.24
CA LEU A 47 2.12 9.37 -2.22
C LEU A 47 2.58 8.32 -1.21
N ALA A 48 3.89 8.09 -1.08
CA ALA A 48 4.41 7.19 -0.06
C ALA A 48 4.04 7.61 1.37
N GLU A 49 4.09 8.91 1.68
CA GLU A 49 3.67 9.46 2.98
C GLU A 49 2.16 9.26 3.20
N GLU A 50 1.33 9.54 2.19
CA GLU A 50 -0.12 9.31 2.25
C GLU A 50 -0.46 7.84 2.56
N ILE A 51 0.22 6.89 1.91
CA ILE A 51 0.03 5.45 2.11
C ILE A 51 0.37 5.04 3.55
N ILE A 52 1.45 5.58 4.13
CA ILE A 52 1.82 5.33 5.53
C ILE A 52 0.75 5.90 6.47
N GLU A 53 0.27 7.11 6.23
CA GLU A 53 -0.79 7.70 7.04
C GLU A 53 -2.10 6.88 6.99
N GLU A 54 -2.46 6.37 5.82
CA GLU A 54 -3.63 5.51 5.64
C GLU A 54 -3.50 4.21 6.45
N GLY A 55 -2.33 3.55 6.38
CA GLY A 55 -2.04 2.36 7.18
C GLY A 55 -2.15 2.63 8.68
N LEU A 56 -1.61 3.75 9.16
CA LEU A 56 -1.68 4.16 10.57
C LEU A 56 -3.10 4.48 11.03
N LYS A 57 -3.95 5.04 10.17
CA LYS A 57 -5.37 5.35 10.48
C LYS A 57 -6.21 4.07 10.60
N MET A 58 -5.90 3.02 9.85
CA MET A 58 -6.63 1.75 9.89
C MET A 58 -6.20 0.83 11.04
N HIS A 59 -4.96 0.99 11.53
CA HIS A 59 -4.44 0.29 12.69
C HIS A 59 -4.16 1.27 13.84
N PRO A 60 -5.19 1.76 14.56
CA PRO A 60 -4.96 2.51 15.78
C PRO A 60 -4.31 1.57 16.82
N ALA A 61 -3.18 2.03 17.38
CA ALA A 61 -2.47 1.36 18.47
C ALA A 61 -3.31 1.26 19.76
#